data_AF-T1ATY3-F1
#
_entry.id   AF-T1ATY3-F1
#
_cell.length_a   1.000
_cell.length_b   1.000
_cell.length_c   1.000
_cell.angle_alpha   90.00
_cell.angle_beta   90.00
_cell.angle_gamma   90.00
#
_symmetry.space_group_name_H-M   'P 1'
#
loop_
_entity.id
_entity.type
_entity.pdbx_description
1 polymer ?
#
loop_
_entity_poly.entity_id
_entity_poly.type
_entity_poly.pdbx_seq_one_letter_code
_entity_poly.pdbx_strand_id
1 'polypeptide(L)'
;MAESRVAPAAVVENPATGPAARDGELTLARIEARLAGSRPRHARDQWWVPGQTFERSRELCRYFPDDPTPAAVLVPLVDHPGAPTVLLTVRGQDLRHHAGQVSFPGGSIEAA
;
A
#
# COMPACT_ATOMS: atom_id res chain seq x y z
N MET A 1 -14.44 22.28 25.11
CA MET A 1 -14.05 22.57 23.72
C MET A 1 -12.54 22.38 23.64
N ALA A 2 -12.08 21.16 23.33
CA ALA A 2 -10.65 20.87 23.15
C ALA A 2 -10.43 20.64 21.65
N GLU A 3 -9.74 21.57 20.99
CA GLU A 3 -9.30 21.41 19.61
C GLU A 3 -8.33 20.23 19.53
N SER A 4 -8.82 19.13 18.97
CA SER A 4 -7.99 17.98 18.58
C SER A 4 -7.09 18.41 17.42
N ARG A 5 -5.90 18.88 17.74
CA ARG A 5 -4.88 19.27 16.77
C ARG A 5 -4.31 18.00 16.13
N VAL A 6 -4.68 17.76 14.88
CA VAL A 6 -4.11 16.67 14.05
C VAL A 6 -2.61 16.94 13.89
N ALA A 7 -1.77 16.04 14.38
CA ALA A 7 -0.32 16.10 14.17
C ALA A 7 0.00 16.03 12.68
N PRO A 8 1.03 16.73 12.18
CA PRO A 8 1.43 16.65 10.78
C PRO A 8 1.79 15.19 10.43
N ALA A 9 1.34 14.73 9.26
CA ALA A 9 1.66 13.42 8.73
C ALA A 9 3.18 13.22 8.73
N ALA A 10 3.67 12.27 9.52
CA ALA A 10 5.09 11.91 9.50
C ALA A 10 5.43 11.39 8.10
N VAL A 11 6.40 12.03 7.45
CA VAL A 11 6.96 11.56 6.18
C VAL A 11 7.69 10.26 6.46
N VAL A 12 7.13 9.14 6.02
CA VAL A 12 7.80 7.83 6.06
C VAL A 12 8.67 7.73 4.80
N GLU A 13 9.97 7.98 4.95
CA GLU A 13 10.94 7.76 3.87
C GLU A 13 11.16 6.25 3.69
N ASN A 14 10.95 5.73 2.48
CA ASN A 14 11.13 4.31 2.17
C ASN A 14 12.57 4.03 1.66
N PRO A 15 13.39 3.27 2.39
CA PRO A 15 14.77 2.98 2.00
C PRO A 15 14.91 1.99 0.84
N ALA A 16 13.81 1.42 0.31
CA ALA A 16 13.83 0.42 -0.76
C ALA A 16 13.94 0.98 -2.20
N THR A 17 14.18 2.28 -2.35
CA THR A 17 14.21 2.92 -3.69
C THR A 17 15.60 2.81 -4.31
N GLY A 18 15.84 1.70 -5.05
CA GLY A 18 16.87 1.67 -6.08
C GLY A 18 16.62 2.74 -7.17
N PRO A 19 17.58 3.02 -8.08
CA PRO A 19 17.65 4.26 -8.87
C PRO A 19 16.58 4.46 -9.96
N ALA A 20 15.47 3.73 -9.94
CA ALA A 20 14.43 3.85 -10.96
C ALA A 20 13.37 4.90 -10.55
N ALA A 21 13.50 6.08 -11.16
CA ALA A 21 12.58 7.23 -11.24
C ALA A 21 12.98 8.45 -10.39
N ARG A 22 14.04 9.15 -10.82
CA ARG A 22 14.36 10.50 -10.32
C ARG A 22 13.97 11.65 -11.27
N ASP A 23 13.50 11.36 -12.49
CA ASP A 23 13.49 12.36 -13.56
C ASP A 23 12.10 12.84 -14.01
N GLY A 24 11.05 12.63 -13.21
CA GLY A 24 9.71 13.13 -13.51
C GLY A 24 8.93 13.48 -12.25
N GLU A 25 8.29 14.64 -12.24
CA GLU A 25 7.40 15.08 -11.17
C GLU A 25 6.29 14.03 -10.96
N LEU A 26 6.19 13.48 -9.75
CA LEU A 26 5.18 12.49 -9.38
C LEU A 26 3.84 13.21 -9.19
N THR A 27 3.06 13.35 -10.26
CA THR A 27 1.73 13.99 -10.21
C THR A 27 0.62 12.96 -10.08
N LEU A 28 -0.51 13.34 -9.48
CA LEU A 28 -1.70 12.48 -9.44
C LEU A 28 -2.18 12.09 -10.83
N ALA A 29 -2.15 13.03 -11.79
CA ALA A 29 -2.51 12.77 -13.19
C ALA A 29 -1.63 11.66 -13.81
N ARG A 30 -0.34 11.63 -13.48
CA ARG A 30 0.56 10.58 -13.96
C ARG A 30 0.23 9.23 -13.33
N ILE A 31 -0.07 9.21 -12.03
CA ILE A 31 -0.46 7.98 -11.32
C ILE A 31 -1.78 7.44 -11.88
N GLU A 32 -2.78 8.30 -12.04
CA GLU A 32 -4.07 7.95 -12.63
C GLU A 32 -3.89 7.37 -14.03
N ALA A 33 -3.15 8.04 -14.91
CA ALA A 33 -2.89 7.55 -16.26
C ALA A 33 -2.17 6.19 -16.29
N ARG A 34 -1.34 5.88 -15.28
CA ARG A 34 -0.63 4.59 -15.17
C ARG A 34 -1.50 3.48 -14.60
N LEU A 35 -2.42 3.81 -13.70
CA LEU A 35 -3.31 2.85 -13.05
C LEU A 35 -4.64 2.68 -13.78
N ALA A 36 -4.96 3.56 -14.73
CA ALA A 36 -6.14 3.47 -15.57
C ALA A 36 -6.23 2.09 -16.24
N GLY A 37 -7.37 1.41 -16.02
CA GLY A 37 -7.62 0.08 -16.57
C GLY A 37 -6.88 -1.06 -15.86
N SER A 38 -6.11 -0.79 -14.80
CA SER A 38 -5.53 -1.84 -13.98
C SER A 38 -6.62 -2.68 -13.29
N ARG A 39 -6.35 -3.97 -13.12
CA ARG A 39 -7.21 -4.90 -12.39
C ARG A 39 -6.39 -5.62 -11.32
N PRO A 40 -6.94 -5.84 -10.11
CA PRO A 40 -6.30 -6.67 -9.12
C PRO A 40 -5.93 -8.04 -9.68
N ARG A 41 -4.71 -8.49 -9.39
CA ARG A 41 -4.21 -9.82 -9.79
C ARG A 41 -4.39 -10.76 -8.61
N HIS A 42 -5.22 -11.77 -8.77
CA HIS A 42 -5.53 -12.72 -7.69
C HIS A 42 -4.86 -14.09 -7.86
N ALA A 43 -4.45 -14.46 -9.07
CA ALA A 43 -3.82 -15.75 -9.32
C ALA A 43 -2.41 -15.80 -8.70
N ARG A 44 -2.09 -16.92 -8.04
CA ARG A 44 -0.84 -17.10 -7.29
C ARG A 44 0.42 -16.93 -8.13
N ASP A 45 0.39 -17.34 -9.39
CA ASP A 45 1.49 -17.19 -10.36
C ASP A 45 1.69 -15.74 -10.86
N GLN A 46 0.76 -14.86 -10.49
CA GLN A 46 0.76 -13.42 -10.79
C GLN A 46 1.07 -12.56 -9.56
N TRP A 47 1.24 -13.17 -8.38
CA TRP A 47 1.62 -12.45 -7.18
C TRP A 47 3.03 -11.88 -7.31
N TRP A 48 3.20 -10.69 -6.74
CA TRP A 48 4.46 -9.97 -6.73
C TRP A 48 5.02 -9.92 -5.32
N VAL A 49 6.27 -10.32 -5.15
CA VAL A 49 6.98 -10.16 -3.89
C VAL A 49 7.67 -8.79 -3.90
N PRO A 50 7.39 -7.89 -2.94
CA PRO A 50 8.02 -6.58 -2.89
C PRO A 50 9.55 -6.65 -2.96
N GLY A 51 10.15 -5.81 -3.81
CA GLY A 51 11.60 -5.73 -3.98
C GLY A 51 12.24 -6.84 -4.82
N GLN A 52 11.45 -7.69 -5.49
CA GLN A 52 11.96 -8.80 -6.33
C GLN A 52 11.67 -8.58 -7.83
N THR A 53 12.14 -9.48 -8.71
CA THR A 53 11.71 -9.53 -10.11
C THR A 53 10.46 -10.39 -10.28
N PHE A 54 9.83 -10.39 -11.47
CA PHE A 54 8.63 -11.22 -11.72
C PHE A 54 8.97 -12.72 -11.68
N GLU A 55 10.08 -13.09 -12.32
CA GLU A 55 10.60 -14.46 -12.31
C GLU A 55 10.91 -14.92 -10.88
N ARG A 56 11.64 -14.10 -10.11
CA ARG A 56 11.97 -14.43 -8.73
C ARG A 56 10.74 -14.48 -7.82
N SER A 57 9.76 -13.61 -8.05
CA SER A 57 8.48 -13.64 -7.31
C SER A 57 7.77 -14.98 -7.49
N ARG A 58 7.74 -15.54 -8.71
CA ARG A 58 7.12 -16.85 -8.98
C ARG A 58 7.80 -17.98 -8.23
N GLU A 59 9.13 -17.99 -8.19
CA GLU A 59 9.89 -18.97 -7.42
C GLU A 59 9.61 -18.87 -5.92
N LEU A 60 9.48 -17.65 -5.38
CA LEU A 60 9.22 -17.41 -3.97
C LEU A 60 7.78 -17.73 -3.56
N CYS A 61 6.80 -17.52 -4.46
CA CYS A 61 5.39 -17.79 -4.18
C CYS A 61 5.10 -19.28 -3.88
N ARG A 62 6.02 -20.20 -4.21
CA ARG A 62 5.93 -21.63 -3.81
C ARG A 62 5.98 -21.82 -2.29
N TYR A 63 6.53 -20.86 -1.56
CA TYR A 63 6.60 -20.89 -0.10
C TYR A 63 5.40 -20.24 0.58
N PHE A 64 4.51 -19.61 -0.19
CA PHE A 64 3.28 -19.03 0.35
C PHE A 64 2.19 -20.11 0.47
N PRO A 65 1.24 -19.96 1.42
CA PRO A 65 0.10 -20.85 1.53
C PRO A 65 -0.68 -20.96 0.22
N ASP A 66 -1.27 -22.13 -0.02
CA ASP A 66 -2.07 -22.37 -1.23
C ASP A 66 -3.37 -21.56 -1.24
N ASP A 67 -3.93 -21.27 -0.06
CA ASP A 67 -5.19 -20.54 0.12
C ASP A 67 -5.06 -19.47 1.24
N PRO A 68 -4.48 -18.30 0.95
CA PRO A 68 -4.41 -17.22 1.94
C PRO A 68 -5.78 -16.57 2.13
N THR A 69 -6.06 -16.10 3.34
CA THR A 69 -7.23 -15.25 3.61
C THR A 69 -7.19 -14.01 2.69
N PRO A 70 -8.17 -13.82 1.80
CA PRO A 70 -8.19 -12.68 0.90
C PRO A 70 -8.36 -11.38 1.70
N ALA A 71 -7.59 -10.36 1.32
CA ALA A 71 -7.63 -9.05 1.94
C ALA A 71 -7.34 -7.97 0.90
N ALA A 72 -7.80 -6.75 1.18
CA ALA A 72 -7.52 -5.59 0.36
C ALA A 72 -7.24 -4.36 1.22
N VAL A 73 -6.41 -3.48 0.69
CA VAL A 73 -6.15 -2.16 1.28
C VAL A 73 -6.46 -1.07 0.26
N LEU A 74 -6.95 0.06 0.76
CA LEU A 74 -7.00 1.30 0.03
C LEU A 74 -5.62 1.97 0.18
N VAL A 75 -5.05 2.41 -0.94
CA VAL A 75 -3.87 3.29 -0.97
C VAL A 75 -4.37 4.69 -1.33
N PRO A 76 -4.83 5.49 -0.35
CA PRO A 76 -5.41 6.79 -0.61
C PRO A 76 -4.32 7.80 -0.94
N LEU A 77 -4.38 8.39 -2.13
CA LEU A 77 -3.51 9.48 -2.56
C LEU A 77 -4.24 10.80 -2.40
N VAL A 78 -3.67 11.72 -1.63
CA VAL A 78 -4.25 13.03 -1.34
C VAL A 78 -3.44 14.10 -2.04
N ASP A 79 -4.13 14.95 -2.81
CA ASP A 79 -3.50 16.09 -3.46
C ASP A 79 -3.18 17.19 -2.44
N HIS A 80 -1.93 17.63 -2.41
CA HIS A 80 -1.48 18.73 -1.57
C HIS A 80 -0.60 19.68 -2.37
N PRO A 81 -0.55 20.97 -2.00
CA PRO A 81 0.45 21.88 -2.55
C PRO A 81 1.86 21.29 -2.40
N GLY A 82 2.57 21.15 -3.53
CA GLY A 82 3.95 20.63 -3.58
C GLY A 82 4.03 19.18 -4.08
N ALA A 83 3.46 18.22 -3.35
CA ALA A 83 3.49 16.81 -3.76
C ALA A 83 2.29 16.03 -3.20
N PRO A 84 1.80 14.99 -3.90
CA PRO A 84 0.78 14.08 -3.38
C PRO A 84 1.28 13.34 -2.13
N THR A 85 0.41 13.12 -1.16
CA THR A 85 0.71 12.33 0.04
C THR A 85 -0.15 11.09 0.13
N VAL A 86 0.21 10.19 1.05
CA VAL A 86 -0.53 8.96 1.34
C VAL A 86 -1.18 9.08 2.73
N LEU A 87 -2.49 8.84 2.82
CA LEU A 87 -3.16 8.73 4.11
C LEU A 87 -2.95 7.34 4.71
N LEU A 88 -2.55 7.32 5.98
CA LEU A 88 -2.39 6.12 6.79
C LEU A 88 -3.27 6.19 8.04
N THR A 89 -3.49 5.04 8.67
CA THR A 89 -4.27 4.91 9.89
C THR A 89 -3.40 4.36 11.01
N VAL A 90 -3.74 4.70 12.25
CA VAL A 90 -3.23 4.00 13.44
C VAL A 90 -4.29 3.01 13.89
N ARG A 91 -3.95 1.73 13.98
CA ARG A 91 -4.88 0.68 14.38
C ARG A 91 -5.30 0.83 15.84
N GLY A 92 -6.56 0.55 16.13
CA GLY A 92 -7.12 0.56 17.49
C GLY A 92 -6.28 -0.27 18.48
N GLN A 93 -6.19 0.20 19.72
CA GLN A 93 -5.37 -0.44 20.77
C GLN A 93 -5.96 -1.76 21.27
N ASP A 94 -7.25 -1.98 21.04
CA ASP A 94 -8.04 -3.13 21.44
C ASP A 94 -8.00 -4.30 20.44
N LEU A 95 -7.32 -4.13 19.31
CA LEU A 95 -7.24 -5.15 18.27
C LEU A 95 -6.34 -6.31 18.70
N ARG A 96 -6.83 -7.54 18.47
CA ARG A 96 -6.07 -8.77 18.77
C ARG A 96 -4.74 -8.86 18.02
N HIS A 97 -4.69 -8.28 16.82
CA HIS A 97 -3.52 -8.30 15.94
C HIS A 97 -3.16 -6.88 15.50
N HIS A 98 -1.85 -6.58 15.56
CA HIS A 98 -1.27 -5.33 15.06
C HIS A 98 -1.85 -4.06 15.73
N ALA A 99 -2.26 -4.13 16.99
CA ALA A 99 -2.74 -2.97 17.76
C ALA A 99 -1.71 -1.83 17.76
N GLY A 100 -2.18 -0.59 17.57
CA GLY A 100 -1.34 0.61 17.56
C GLY A 100 -0.40 0.76 16.36
N GLN A 101 -0.34 -0.21 15.44
CA GLN A 101 0.53 -0.11 14.26
C GLN A 101 -0.04 0.88 13.23
N VAL A 102 0.86 1.56 12.52
CA VAL A 102 0.52 2.38 11.35
C VAL A 102 0.25 1.44 10.17
N SER A 103 -0.89 1.61 9.49
CA SER A 103 -1.29 0.76 8.38
C SER A 103 -2.09 1.51 7.33
N PHE A 104 -2.11 0.99 6.10
CA PHE A 104 -3.10 1.39 5.12
C PHE A 104 -4.52 1.06 5.60
N PRO A 105 -5.53 1.90 5.30
CA PRO A 105 -6.92 1.50 5.49
C PRO A 105 -7.23 0.22 4.71
N GLY A 106 -7.92 -0.74 5.32
CA GLY A 106 -8.24 -2.00 4.66
C GLY A 106 -8.71 -3.09 5.62
N GLY A 107 -8.92 -4.29 5.08
CA GLY A 107 -9.42 -5.43 5.84
C GLY A 107 -9.45 -6.72 5.04
N SER A 108 -9.85 -7.81 5.71
CA SER A 108 -10.19 -9.07 5.07
C SER A 108 -11.42 -8.91 4.18
N ILE A 109 -11.46 -9.65 3.08
CA ILE A 109 -12.64 -9.75 2.23
C ILE A 109 -13.56 -10.80 2.84
N GLU A 110 -14.81 -10.44 3.08
CA GLU A 110 -15.83 -11.37 3.58
C GLU A 110 -16.28 -12.31 2.46
N ALA A 111 -16.60 -13.56 2.82
CA ALA A 111 -17.27 -14.47 1.90
C ALA A 111 -18.69 -13.96 1.63
N ALA A 112 -19.11 -14.01 0.36
CA ALA A 112 -20.44 -13.59 -0.07
C ALA A 112 -21.56 -14.51 0.43
#